data_AF-A0ABD1NLK0-F1
#
_entry.id   AF-A0ABD1NLK0-F1
#
_cell.length_a   1.000
_cell.length_b   1.000
_cell.length_c   1.000
_cell.angle_alpha   90.00
_cell.angle_beta   90.00
_cell.angle_gamma   90.00
#
_symmetry.space_group_name_H-M   'P 1'
#
loop_
_entity.id
_entity.type
_entity.pdbx_description
1 polymer ?
#
loop_
_entity_poly.entity_id
_entity_poly.type
_entity_poly.pdbx_seq_one_letter_code
_entity_poly.pdbx_strand_id
1 'polypeptide(L)'
;MAAVSEFGVSPFLQGTSRQTLLLKKKPQRQRSHMLWATLWNRNGVLGSSRKALPLRCQAQENPRAVVSGGVSSSVEQHLGSVENTASGVVHLYRVPFMQDNAAAELLKKAQVKVSNQITEIQTEQCYNIGLGSPLSSEKFSVLKWLLQETFEPEKLGTESFLQKKRKQGLVPVFVEVGPRLSFTTAWSTNAVAICQACGLTEVNRLERSRRYLLFTTGELQDDQISEFASLVHDRMTECLYTQKLTSFETSVVPEEIRYIPVMERGRKALEEINLEMGFAFDDQDLEYYTKLFREDIKRNPTNVELFDIAQSNSEHSRHWFFTGKIFIDGQLMSRTLMQIVKSTLQANPNNSVIGFKDNSSAIRGFSVKQLRPVQPGSTCPLDVAAHELDILFTAETHNFPCAVAPYPGAETGAGGRIRDTHATGRGSFVQAATAGYCVGNLNTAGFYAPWEDPSFTYPSNLASPLQILIDSSNGASDYGNKFGEPLIQGFCRTFGMRLPSGERREWLKPIMFSAGIGQIDHLHISKGEPDIGMLVVKIGGPAYRIGMGGGAASSMVSGQNDAELDFNAVQRGDAEMAQNYTVLFVPVLRWGRRILLLAFMIRVLVGIAML
;
A
#
# COMPACT_ATOMS: atom_id res chain seq x y z
N MET A 1 -47.39 -3.05 -35.37
CA MET A 1 -47.01 -4.30 -36.06
C MET A 1 -45.64 -4.13 -36.69
N ALA A 2 -44.62 -4.61 -36.00
CA ALA A 2 -43.31 -5.00 -36.53
C ALA A 2 -42.68 -5.83 -35.40
N ALA A 3 -42.44 -7.12 -35.67
CA ALA A 3 -42.11 -8.11 -34.67
C ALA A 3 -40.67 -7.93 -34.16
N VAL A 4 -40.54 -7.88 -32.83
CA VAL A 4 -39.29 -7.95 -32.09
C VAL A 4 -39.10 -9.41 -31.67
N SER A 5 -38.03 -10.05 -32.15
CA SER A 5 -37.65 -11.40 -31.72
C SER A 5 -36.65 -11.31 -30.56
N GLU A 6 -37.09 -11.75 -29.39
CA GLU A 6 -36.26 -12.06 -28.23
C GLU A 6 -35.26 -13.18 -28.55
N PHE A 7 -33.99 -13.01 -28.18
CA PHE A 7 -33.04 -14.12 -28.10
C PHE A 7 -32.75 -14.44 -26.64
N GLY A 8 -33.35 -15.55 -26.18
CA GLY A 8 -33.09 -16.19 -24.90
C GLY A 8 -31.84 -17.06 -24.91
N VAL A 9 -31.28 -17.24 -23.72
CA VAL A 9 -30.04 -17.97 -23.40
C VAL A 9 -30.23 -19.49 -23.45
N SER A 10 -29.21 -20.18 -23.96
CA SER A 10 -28.93 -21.64 -23.92
C SER A 10 -29.65 -22.50 -24.96
N PRO A 11 -28.87 -23.25 -25.78
CA PRO A 11 -28.13 -24.40 -25.26
C PRO A 11 -26.65 -24.38 -25.68
N PHE A 12 -25.76 -24.02 -24.74
CA PHE A 12 -24.31 -24.22 -24.89
C PHE A 12 -23.81 -25.24 -23.85
N LEU A 13 -24.47 -26.40 -23.82
CA LEU A 13 -24.03 -27.57 -23.06
C LEU A 13 -24.36 -28.81 -23.88
N GLN A 14 -23.42 -29.25 -24.75
CA GLN A 14 -23.14 -30.65 -25.07
C GLN A 14 -22.08 -30.77 -26.20
N GLY A 15 -21.01 -31.53 -25.95
CA GLY A 15 -20.24 -32.24 -26.99
C GLY A 15 -19.03 -31.53 -27.61
N THR A 16 -17.85 -31.62 -27.01
CA THR A 16 -16.74 -32.51 -27.42
C THR A 16 -16.01 -32.16 -28.73
N SER A 17 -14.81 -31.59 -28.62
CA SER A 17 -13.62 -32.14 -29.30
C SER A 17 -12.34 -31.79 -28.52
N ARG A 18 -11.79 -32.79 -27.83
CA ARG A 18 -10.42 -32.75 -27.28
C ARG A 18 -9.45 -32.97 -28.44
N GLN A 19 -8.75 -31.93 -28.90
CA GLN A 19 -7.52 -32.15 -29.66
C GLN A 19 -6.37 -32.39 -28.68
N THR A 20 -6.10 -33.68 -28.47
CA THR A 20 -4.92 -34.15 -27.74
C THR A 20 -3.73 -34.08 -28.70
N LEU A 21 -2.82 -33.14 -28.48
CA LEU A 21 -1.53 -33.08 -29.17
C LEU A 21 -0.66 -34.26 -28.72
N LEU A 22 -0.72 -35.35 -29.48
CA LEU A 22 0.13 -36.53 -29.36
C LEU A 22 1.57 -36.17 -29.80
N LEU A 23 2.44 -35.89 -28.82
CA LEU A 23 3.88 -35.89 -29.03
C LEU A 23 4.36 -37.32 -29.33
N LYS A 24 4.79 -37.55 -30.57
CA LYS A 24 5.39 -38.80 -31.04
C LYS A 24 6.67 -39.12 -30.24
N LYS A 25 6.64 -40.23 -29.49
CA LYS A 25 7.87 -40.95 -29.07
C LYS A 25 8.60 -41.47 -30.31
N LYS A 26 9.89 -41.18 -30.42
CA LYS A 26 10.85 -41.91 -31.27
C LYS A 26 11.96 -42.54 -30.41
N PRO A 27 12.64 -43.59 -30.91
CA PRO A 27 12.98 -44.77 -30.10
C PRO A 27 14.43 -44.82 -29.58
N GLN A 28 14.63 -45.84 -28.75
CA GLN A 28 15.83 -46.39 -28.12
C GLN A 28 17.16 -46.36 -28.89
N ARG A 29 18.22 -46.11 -28.10
CA ARG A 29 19.54 -46.78 -28.04
C ARG A 29 20.31 -47.02 -29.35
N GLN A 30 21.44 -46.32 -29.48
CA GLN A 30 22.67 -46.90 -30.01
C GLN A 30 23.77 -46.84 -28.95
N ARG A 31 24.40 -48.00 -28.73
CA ARG A 31 25.63 -48.19 -27.96
C ARG A 31 26.80 -47.69 -28.80
N SER A 32 27.71 -46.95 -28.20
CA SER A 32 29.10 -46.88 -28.64
C SER A 32 29.99 -47.32 -27.50
N HIS A 33 30.56 -48.51 -27.67
CA HIS A 33 31.73 -48.98 -26.93
C HIS A 33 32.94 -48.21 -27.45
N MET A 34 33.68 -47.55 -26.55
CA MET A 34 35.12 -47.35 -26.73
C MET A 34 35.78 -47.57 -25.39
N LEU A 35 36.75 -48.47 -25.39
CA LEU A 35 37.40 -49.04 -24.22
C LEU A 35 38.88 -49.27 -24.62
N TRP A 36 39.77 -49.04 -23.64
CA TRP A 36 41.24 -49.28 -23.58
C TRP A 36 42.12 -48.11 -24.05
N ALA A 37 43.14 -47.65 -23.30
CA ALA A 37 44.12 -48.34 -22.43
C ALA A 37 44.73 -47.34 -21.40
N THR A 38 44.78 -47.65 -20.08
CA THR A 38 45.97 -47.98 -19.21
C THR A 38 47.16 -46.98 -19.27
N LEU A 39 47.91 -46.58 -18.22
CA LEU A 39 48.24 -47.04 -16.86
C LEU A 39 48.99 -45.87 -16.15
N TRP A 40 48.79 -45.61 -14.85
CA TRP A 40 49.82 -45.85 -13.80
C TRP A 40 49.37 -45.49 -12.38
N ASN A 41 49.67 -46.43 -11.48
CA ASN A 41 49.62 -46.44 -10.03
C ASN A 41 50.34 -45.26 -9.34
N ARG A 42 49.80 -44.82 -8.20
CA ARG A 42 50.53 -44.92 -6.92
C ARG A 42 49.58 -44.97 -5.72
N ASN A 43 49.75 -46.05 -4.95
CA ASN A 43 49.07 -46.38 -3.70
C ASN A 43 49.47 -45.46 -2.55
N GLY A 44 48.55 -45.31 -1.60
CA GLY A 44 48.79 -44.84 -0.23
C GLY A 44 47.57 -45.08 0.65
N VAL A 45 47.42 -46.32 1.16
CA VAL A 45 46.39 -46.73 2.12
C VAL A 45 46.97 -46.68 3.53
N LEU A 46 46.25 -46.03 4.45
CA LEU A 46 46.16 -46.28 5.90
C LEU A 46 44.89 -45.52 6.33
N GLY A 47 43.84 -46.07 6.95
CA GLY A 47 43.77 -47.14 7.93
C GLY A 47 43.05 -46.59 9.17
N SER A 48 41.72 -46.75 9.19
CA SER A 48 40.75 -46.68 10.31
C SER A 48 41.23 -46.27 11.72
N SER A 49 40.54 -45.32 12.37
CA SER A 49 39.78 -45.62 13.61
C SER A 49 38.84 -44.48 14.02
N ARG A 50 37.59 -44.84 14.33
CA ARG A 50 36.65 -44.02 15.11
C ARG A 50 37.05 -44.10 16.58
N LYS A 51 37.28 -42.97 17.23
CA LYS A 51 37.06 -42.78 18.67
C LYS A 51 36.49 -41.39 18.93
N ALA A 52 35.25 -41.36 19.38
CA ALA A 52 34.61 -40.21 20.00
C ALA A 52 35.09 -40.10 21.44
N LEU A 53 35.47 -38.90 21.88
CA LEU A 53 35.54 -38.47 23.28
C LEU A 53 35.25 -36.95 23.33
N PRO A 54 34.63 -36.46 24.43
CA PRO A 54 33.82 -35.25 24.44
C PRO A 54 34.63 -34.00 24.80
N LEU A 55 34.35 -32.88 24.14
CA LEU A 55 34.81 -31.56 24.59
C LEU A 55 33.64 -30.82 25.23
N ARG A 56 33.74 -30.70 26.54
CA ARG A 56 32.92 -29.92 27.45
C ARG A 56 33.17 -28.44 27.14
N CYS A 57 32.29 -27.78 26.40
CA CYS A 57 32.35 -26.33 26.22
C CYS A 57 31.69 -25.65 27.42
N GLN A 58 32.45 -24.77 28.06
CA GLN A 58 32.02 -23.90 29.15
C GLN A 58 30.90 -22.96 28.67
N ALA A 59 30.00 -22.64 29.58
CA ALA A 59 28.96 -21.63 29.38
C ALA A 59 29.61 -20.30 28.97
N GLN A 60 29.43 -19.89 27.72
CA GLN A 60 29.76 -18.54 27.28
C GLN A 60 28.60 -17.61 27.64
N GLU A 61 28.98 -16.50 28.27
CA GLU A 61 28.12 -15.42 28.72
C GLU A 61 27.20 -14.90 27.61
N ASN A 62 25.99 -14.50 28.00
CA ASN A 62 25.01 -13.86 27.12
C ASN A 62 25.67 -12.67 26.37
N PRO A 63 25.61 -12.61 25.03
CA PRO A 63 26.19 -11.49 24.29
C PRO A 63 25.42 -10.21 24.65
N ARG A 64 26.09 -9.29 25.34
CA ARG A 64 25.65 -7.90 25.50
C ARG A 64 25.76 -7.21 24.15
N ALA A 65 24.73 -6.47 23.75
CA ALA A 65 24.77 -5.59 22.58
C ALA A 65 25.93 -4.61 22.72
N VAL A 66 26.91 -4.70 21.83
CA VAL A 66 28.04 -3.77 21.76
C VAL A 66 27.63 -2.66 20.80
N VAL A 67 27.41 -1.45 21.33
CA VAL A 67 27.29 -0.25 20.51
C VAL A 67 28.68 0.07 19.99
N SER A 68 28.93 -0.17 18.70
CA SER A 68 30.19 0.24 18.06
C SER A 68 30.23 1.76 17.94
N GLY A 69 30.79 2.42 18.94
CA GLY A 69 31.29 3.79 18.80
C GLY A 69 32.51 3.77 17.90
N GLY A 70 32.40 4.35 16.70
CA GLY A 70 33.55 4.48 15.79
C GLY A 70 33.24 4.30 14.32
N VAL A 71 32.21 4.97 13.80
CA VAL A 71 32.15 5.34 12.38
C VAL A 71 31.75 6.80 12.35
N SER A 72 32.71 7.70 12.14
CA SER A 72 32.40 9.09 11.81
C SER A 72 31.81 9.09 10.40
N SER A 73 30.50 8.95 10.29
CA SER A 73 29.82 9.38 9.07
C SER A 73 29.90 10.90 9.04
N SER A 74 30.48 11.45 7.98
CA SER A 74 30.43 12.88 7.67
C SER A 74 29.03 13.27 7.17
N VAL A 75 28.00 12.86 7.89
CA VAL A 75 26.68 13.45 7.83
C VAL A 75 26.66 14.38 9.03
N GLU A 76 27.08 15.62 8.82
CA GLU A 76 26.79 16.70 9.75
C GLU A 76 25.28 16.72 9.96
N GLN A 77 24.83 16.10 11.06
CA GLN A 77 23.56 16.45 11.65
C GLN A 77 23.71 17.90 12.10
N HIS A 78 23.28 18.82 11.26
CA HIS A 78 22.81 20.11 11.73
C HIS A 78 21.59 19.87 12.64
N LEU A 79 21.85 19.44 13.87
CA LEU A 79 21.04 19.79 15.04
C LEU A 79 21.29 21.27 15.33
N GLY A 80 20.93 22.12 14.36
CA GLY A 80 20.69 23.52 14.63
C GLY A 80 19.41 23.59 15.45
N SER A 81 19.48 24.22 16.61
CA SER A 81 18.32 24.89 17.18
C SER A 81 17.55 25.55 16.04
N VAL A 82 16.31 25.12 15.82
CA VAL A 82 15.41 25.73 14.83
C VAL A 82 15.13 27.14 15.33
N GLU A 83 16.03 28.06 15.05
CA GLU A 83 15.71 29.48 15.00
C GLU A 83 14.68 29.62 13.89
N ASN A 84 13.52 30.14 14.26
CA ASN A 84 12.40 30.50 13.39
C ASN A 84 12.87 31.34 12.20
N THR A 85 13.33 30.71 11.13
CA THR A 85 13.46 31.34 9.82
C THR A 85 12.05 31.37 9.22
N ALA A 86 11.46 32.57 9.18
CA ALA A 86 10.08 32.82 8.76
C ALA A 86 9.67 31.96 7.54
N SER A 87 8.92 30.88 7.79
CA SER A 87 8.38 30.01 6.75
C SER A 87 7.24 30.73 6.04
N GLY A 88 7.50 31.27 4.86
CA GLY A 88 6.47 31.90 4.04
C GLY A 88 5.78 30.87 3.15
N VAL A 89 4.45 30.97 3.01
CA VAL A 89 3.73 30.31 1.92
C VAL A 89 3.52 31.29 0.77
N VAL A 90 4.01 30.92 -0.40
CA VAL A 90 3.75 31.61 -1.66
C VAL A 90 2.61 30.91 -2.40
N HIS A 91 1.79 31.68 -3.10
CA HIS A 91 0.66 31.14 -3.85
C HIS A 91 0.77 31.49 -5.32
N LEU A 92 0.54 30.49 -6.17
CA LEU A 92 0.31 30.66 -7.59
C LEU A 92 -1.04 30.05 -7.94
N TYR A 93 -1.75 30.69 -8.86
CA TYR A 93 -3.12 30.34 -9.21
C TYR A 93 -3.19 29.95 -10.68
N ARG A 94 -3.99 28.95 -11.01
CA ARG A 94 -4.25 28.51 -12.39
C ARG A 94 -5.74 28.39 -12.67
N VAL A 95 -6.20 28.93 -13.80
CA VAL A 95 -7.61 28.90 -14.22
C VAL A 95 -7.76 28.28 -15.62
N PRO A 96 -8.79 27.46 -15.90
CA PRO A 96 -9.68 26.84 -14.93
C PRO A 96 -9.05 25.60 -14.28
N PHE A 97 -9.54 25.20 -13.11
CA PHE A 97 -9.17 23.90 -12.53
C PHE A 97 -9.90 22.74 -13.23
N MET A 98 -11.18 22.92 -13.56
CA MET A 98 -12.03 21.92 -14.22
C MET A 98 -12.39 22.34 -15.64
N GLN A 99 -12.60 21.34 -16.50
CA GLN A 99 -13.20 21.55 -17.83
C GLN A 99 -14.67 21.97 -17.70
N ASP A 100 -15.17 22.70 -18.70
CA ASP A 100 -16.52 23.27 -18.71
C ASP A 100 -17.63 22.23 -18.52
N ASN A 101 -17.50 21.06 -19.15
CA ASN A 101 -18.47 19.96 -18.98
C ASN A 101 -18.52 19.45 -17.53
N ALA A 102 -17.35 19.30 -16.89
CA ALA A 102 -17.28 18.85 -15.50
C ALA A 102 -17.84 19.93 -14.55
N ALA A 103 -17.59 21.21 -14.85
CA ALA A 103 -18.16 22.33 -14.09
C ALA A 103 -19.69 22.41 -14.24
N ALA A 104 -20.22 22.16 -15.44
CA ALA A 104 -21.66 22.11 -15.69
C ALA A 104 -22.34 20.94 -14.95
N GLU A 105 -21.71 19.76 -14.93
CA GLU A 105 -22.23 18.62 -14.16
C GLU A 105 -22.17 18.87 -12.64
N LEU A 106 -21.11 19.51 -12.15
CA LEU A 106 -21.03 19.94 -10.75
C LEU A 106 -22.11 20.97 -10.41
N LEU A 107 -22.37 21.93 -11.30
CA LEU A 107 -23.43 22.93 -11.12
C LEU A 107 -24.81 22.25 -11.00
N LYS A 108 -25.14 21.32 -11.90
CA LYS A 108 -26.40 20.57 -11.83
C LYS A 108 -26.53 19.81 -10.49
N LYS A 109 -25.45 19.15 -10.06
CA LYS A 109 -25.43 18.44 -8.77
C LYS A 109 -25.61 19.40 -7.59
N ALA A 110 -24.93 20.55 -7.60
CA ALA A 110 -25.04 21.56 -6.55
C ALA A 110 -26.45 22.18 -6.50
N GLN A 111 -27.07 22.43 -7.65
CA GLN A 111 -28.44 22.94 -7.72
C GLN A 111 -29.48 21.99 -7.12
N VAL A 112 -29.29 20.68 -7.34
CA VAL A 112 -30.20 19.65 -6.84
C VAL A 112 -29.96 19.33 -5.36
N LYS A 113 -28.69 19.23 -4.94
CA LYS A 113 -28.32 18.74 -3.61
C LYS A 113 -28.09 19.83 -2.57
N VAL A 114 -27.75 21.05 -2.98
CA VAL A 114 -27.36 22.14 -2.07
C VAL A 114 -28.35 23.29 -2.16
N SER A 115 -28.45 23.93 -3.32
CA SER A 115 -29.34 25.08 -3.51
C SER A 115 -29.52 25.43 -4.99
N ASN A 116 -30.78 25.59 -5.42
CA ASN A 116 -31.13 26.10 -6.74
C ASN A 116 -30.73 27.57 -6.97
N GLN A 117 -30.30 28.27 -5.91
CA GLN A 117 -29.80 29.64 -6.00
C GLN A 117 -28.41 29.72 -6.63
N ILE A 118 -27.67 28.60 -6.70
CA ILE A 118 -26.36 28.52 -7.35
C ILE A 118 -26.57 28.54 -8.86
N THR A 119 -26.12 29.62 -9.51
CA THR A 119 -26.33 29.86 -10.95
C THR A 119 -25.12 29.54 -11.80
N GLU A 120 -23.92 29.65 -11.24
CA GLU A 120 -22.67 29.45 -11.96
C GLU A 120 -21.56 29.04 -10.98
N ILE A 121 -20.64 28.20 -11.46
CA ILE A 121 -19.44 27.77 -10.74
C ILE A 121 -18.22 28.10 -11.61
N GLN A 122 -17.30 28.86 -11.05
CA GLN A 122 -15.97 29.07 -11.64
C GLN A 122 -14.92 28.39 -10.76
N THR A 123 -13.89 27.84 -11.39
CA THR A 123 -12.89 27.02 -10.68
C THR A 123 -11.47 27.53 -10.94
N GLU A 124 -10.64 27.41 -9.92
CA GLU A 124 -9.22 27.77 -9.96
C GLU A 124 -8.43 26.78 -9.12
N GLN A 125 -7.21 26.48 -9.53
CA GLN A 125 -6.26 25.71 -8.74
C GLN A 125 -5.31 26.66 -8.05
N CYS A 126 -5.04 26.44 -6.77
CA CYS A 126 -4.01 27.16 -6.03
C CYS A 126 -2.86 26.21 -5.71
N TYR A 127 -1.66 26.59 -6.09
CA TYR A 127 -0.41 25.99 -5.65
C TYR A 127 0.04 26.70 -4.39
N ASN A 128 0.06 25.99 -3.27
CA ASN A 128 0.54 26.48 -1.99
C ASN A 128 2.00 26.02 -1.84
N ILE A 129 2.93 26.97 -1.75
CA ILE A 129 4.37 26.73 -1.92
C ILE A 129 5.09 27.15 -0.64
N GLY A 130 5.56 26.19 0.13
CA GLY A 130 6.30 26.40 1.36
C GLY A 130 7.76 26.68 1.06
N LEU A 131 8.27 27.77 1.60
CA LEU A 131 9.65 28.20 1.41
C LEU A 131 10.40 28.18 2.75
N GLY A 132 11.59 27.57 2.76
CA GLY A 132 12.54 27.68 3.86
C GLY A 132 13.32 29.00 3.85
N SER A 133 13.44 29.64 2.68
CA SER A 133 13.99 30.98 2.51
C SER A 133 13.43 31.65 1.24
N PRO A 134 13.49 32.99 1.12
CA PRO A 134 12.96 33.69 -0.04
C PRO A 134 13.64 33.27 -1.36
N LEU A 135 12.86 33.11 -2.43
CA LEU A 135 13.37 32.81 -3.76
C LEU A 135 13.92 34.08 -4.44
N SER A 136 15.03 33.94 -5.17
CA SER A 136 15.49 34.98 -6.11
C SER A 136 14.51 35.12 -7.28
N SER A 137 14.54 36.26 -7.98
CA SER A 137 13.68 36.48 -9.16
C SER A 137 13.89 35.45 -10.28
N GLU A 138 15.12 34.98 -10.46
CA GLU A 138 15.47 33.92 -11.41
C GLU A 138 14.84 32.58 -11.01
N LYS A 139 15.06 32.15 -9.75
CA LYS A 139 14.45 30.91 -9.22
C LYS A 139 12.93 30.95 -9.23
N PHE A 140 12.34 32.10 -8.93
CA PHE A 140 10.90 32.29 -9.02
C PHE A 140 10.37 32.16 -10.46
N SER A 141 11.18 32.56 -11.46
CA SER A 141 10.84 32.39 -12.88
C SER A 141 10.89 30.93 -13.30
N VAL A 142 11.87 30.17 -12.80
CA VAL A 142 11.94 28.70 -12.97
C VAL A 142 10.73 28.02 -12.32
N LEU A 143 10.36 28.41 -11.10
CA LEU A 143 9.18 27.88 -10.42
C LEU A 143 7.88 28.12 -11.21
N LYS A 144 7.71 29.34 -11.75
CA LYS A 144 6.58 29.64 -12.64
C LYS A 144 6.61 28.77 -13.89
N TRP A 145 7.78 28.60 -14.49
CA TRP A 145 7.96 27.75 -15.67
C TRP A 145 7.61 26.29 -15.41
N LEU A 146 7.90 25.76 -14.22
CA LEU A 146 7.52 24.39 -13.84
C LEU A 146 6.02 24.21 -13.66
N LEU A 147 5.30 25.25 -13.23
CA LEU A 147 3.88 25.18 -12.87
C LEU A 147 2.93 25.67 -13.98
N GLN A 148 3.47 26.35 -15.00
CA GLN A 148 2.72 26.75 -16.17
C GLN A 148 2.59 25.60 -17.16
N GLU A 149 1.46 25.52 -17.86
CA GLU A 149 1.33 24.55 -18.95
C GLU A 149 1.99 25.07 -20.22
N THR A 150 2.65 24.19 -20.96
CA THR A 150 3.43 24.52 -22.16
C THR A 150 2.64 25.34 -23.19
N PHE A 151 1.34 25.07 -23.32
CA PHE A 151 0.50 25.67 -24.37
C PHE A 151 -0.43 26.78 -23.85
N GLU A 152 -0.51 27.00 -22.54
CA GLU A 152 -1.42 27.98 -21.93
C GLU A 152 -0.75 28.72 -20.74
N PRO A 153 0.43 29.34 -20.95
CA PRO A 153 1.18 29.98 -19.86
C PRO A 153 0.45 31.16 -19.21
N GLU A 154 -0.42 31.84 -19.97
CA GLU A 154 -1.22 32.97 -19.51
C GLU A 154 -2.26 32.59 -18.45
N LYS A 155 -2.56 31.30 -18.31
CA LYS A 155 -3.52 30.79 -17.32
C LYS A 155 -2.93 30.64 -15.92
N LEU A 156 -1.62 30.87 -15.73
CA LEU A 156 -0.97 30.88 -14.43
C LEU A 156 -0.70 32.33 -13.95
N GLY A 157 -1.08 32.65 -12.73
CA GLY A 157 -0.94 33.98 -12.14
C GLY A 157 -0.44 33.96 -10.69
N THR A 158 0.11 35.08 -10.23
CA THR A 158 0.46 35.31 -8.81
C THR A 158 -0.71 35.84 -7.99
N GLU A 159 -1.74 36.34 -8.65
CA GLU A 159 -3.01 36.77 -8.05
C GLU A 159 -4.12 35.80 -8.46
N SER A 160 -5.13 35.65 -7.63
CA SER A 160 -6.30 34.81 -7.93
C SER A 160 -7.15 35.46 -9.02
N PHE A 161 -7.48 34.69 -10.06
CA PHE A 161 -8.36 35.06 -11.17
C PHE A 161 -9.83 35.17 -10.75
N LEU A 162 -10.18 34.63 -9.57
CA LEU A 162 -11.54 34.65 -9.04
C LEU A 162 -11.81 35.87 -8.16
N GLN A 163 -10.79 36.43 -7.51
CA GLN A 163 -10.93 37.40 -6.41
C GLN A 163 -11.57 38.75 -6.81
N LYS A 164 -11.51 39.11 -8.09
CA LYS A 164 -12.01 40.40 -8.62
C LYS A 164 -13.31 40.28 -9.44
N LYS A 165 -13.87 39.07 -9.55
CA LYS A 165 -15.07 38.85 -10.38
C LYS A 165 -16.34 39.17 -9.58
N ARG A 166 -17.04 40.22 -9.99
CA ARG A 166 -18.39 40.54 -9.52
C ARG A 166 -19.34 40.57 -10.71
N LYS A 167 -20.54 40.02 -10.53
CA LYS A 167 -21.66 40.13 -11.48
C LYS A 167 -22.78 40.92 -10.80
N GLN A 168 -23.39 41.85 -11.54
CA GLN A 168 -24.50 42.63 -10.99
C GLN A 168 -25.66 41.70 -10.60
N GLY A 169 -26.17 41.87 -9.38
CA GLY A 169 -27.29 41.09 -8.87
C GLY A 169 -26.98 39.67 -8.38
N LEU A 170 -25.70 39.26 -8.33
CA LEU A 170 -25.28 37.95 -7.80
C LEU A 170 -24.29 38.11 -6.64
N VAL A 171 -24.43 37.25 -5.64
CA VAL A 171 -23.54 37.17 -4.48
C VAL A 171 -22.42 36.15 -4.78
N PRO A 172 -21.14 36.53 -4.66
CA PRO A 172 -20.03 35.60 -4.81
C PRO A 172 -19.75 34.86 -3.50
N VAL A 173 -19.78 33.52 -3.51
CA VAL A 173 -19.40 32.66 -2.38
C VAL A 173 -18.14 31.88 -2.74
N PHE A 174 -17.12 31.92 -1.86
CA PHE A 174 -15.84 31.23 -2.06
C PHE A 174 -15.74 29.98 -1.22
N VAL A 175 -15.33 28.88 -1.86
CA VAL A 175 -15.03 27.61 -1.19
C VAL A 175 -13.66 27.13 -1.64
N GLU A 176 -12.75 26.89 -0.71
CA GLU A 176 -11.43 26.30 -1.00
C GLU A 176 -11.27 24.99 -0.26
N VAL A 177 -10.89 23.94 -0.97
CA VAL A 177 -10.63 22.62 -0.40
C VAL A 177 -9.22 22.16 -0.78
N GLY A 178 -8.54 21.49 0.15
CA GLY A 178 -7.19 20.98 -0.07
C GLY A 178 -6.86 19.81 0.85
N PRO A 179 -5.67 19.22 0.69
CA PRO A 179 -5.22 18.12 1.52
C PRO A 179 -5.18 18.50 3.00
N ARG A 180 -5.47 17.54 3.88
CA ARG A 180 -5.24 17.74 5.31
C ARG A 180 -3.74 17.98 5.55
N LEU A 181 -3.41 19.01 6.33
CA LEU A 181 -2.02 19.45 6.50
C LEU A 181 -1.15 18.49 7.33
N SER A 182 -1.76 17.53 8.04
CA SER A 182 -1.11 16.54 8.90
C SER A 182 -0.22 15.53 8.17
N PHE A 183 -0.33 15.42 6.85
CA PHE A 183 0.56 14.62 6.02
C PHE A 183 0.87 15.33 4.71
N THR A 184 1.97 14.94 4.07
CA THR A 184 2.36 15.45 2.76
C THR A 184 1.80 14.55 1.66
N THR A 185 1.15 15.11 0.65
CA THR A 185 0.61 14.30 -0.46
C THR A 185 1.74 13.65 -1.28
N ALA A 186 1.44 12.55 -1.99
CA ALA A 186 2.37 11.97 -2.95
C ALA A 186 2.69 12.97 -4.08
N TRP A 187 1.69 13.77 -4.49
CA TRP A 187 1.91 14.85 -5.46
C TRP A 187 2.95 15.86 -4.96
N SER A 188 2.84 16.30 -3.71
CA SER A 188 3.79 17.24 -3.08
C SER A 188 5.19 16.66 -2.98
N THR A 189 5.32 15.39 -2.60
CA THR A 189 6.63 14.71 -2.52
C THR A 189 7.33 14.72 -3.89
N ASN A 190 6.61 14.33 -4.95
CA ASN A 190 7.15 14.32 -6.30
C ASN A 190 7.44 15.73 -6.84
N ALA A 191 6.57 16.69 -6.57
CA ALA A 191 6.73 18.05 -7.06
C ALA A 191 7.89 18.79 -6.37
N VAL A 192 8.11 18.55 -5.07
CA VAL A 192 9.30 19.04 -4.36
C VAL A 192 10.57 18.39 -4.91
N ALA A 193 10.56 17.08 -5.22
CA ALA A 193 11.71 16.41 -5.84
C ALA A 193 12.06 17.03 -7.20
N ILE A 194 11.07 17.38 -8.02
CA ILE A 194 11.27 18.12 -9.28
C ILE A 194 11.87 19.51 -9.01
N CYS A 195 11.33 20.26 -8.04
CA CYS A 195 11.86 21.56 -7.66
C CYS A 195 13.35 21.48 -7.25
N GLN A 196 13.71 20.50 -6.42
CA GLN A 196 15.09 20.26 -6.00
C GLN A 196 16.00 19.92 -7.18
N ALA A 197 15.55 19.05 -8.10
CA ALA A 197 16.29 18.71 -9.32
C ALA A 197 16.53 19.93 -10.24
N CYS A 198 15.63 20.92 -10.20
CA CYS A 198 15.77 22.20 -10.91
C CYS A 198 16.52 23.29 -10.11
N GLY A 199 17.13 22.96 -8.97
CA GLY A 199 17.90 23.90 -8.15
C GLY A 199 17.06 24.81 -7.23
N LEU A 200 15.77 24.54 -7.07
CA LEU A 200 14.86 25.24 -6.16
C LEU A 200 14.85 24.59 -4.77
N THR A 201 16.03 24.52 -4.14
CA THR A 201 16.24 23.87 -2.83
C THR A 201 15.48 24.54 -1.68
N GLU A 202 15.05 25.78 -1.86
CA GLU A 202 14.27 26.54 -0.88
C GLU A 202 12.82 26.05 -0.76
N VAL A 203 12.30 25.35 -1.79
CA VAL A 203 10.94 24.79 -1.76
C VAL A 203 10.93 23.53 -0.89
N ASN A 204 10.28 23.61 0.28
CA ASN A 204 10.22 22.51 1.23
C ASN A 204 8.92 21.70 1.15
N ARG A 205 7.84 22.32 0.66
CA ARG A 205 6.53 21.68 0.48
C ARG A 205 5.76 22.37 -0.64
N LEU A 206 5.06 21.59 -1.46
CA LEU A 206 4.26 22.11 -2.57
C LEU A 206 2.93 21.37 -2.62
N GLU A 207 1.83 22.00 -2.24
CA GLU A 207 0.50 21.36 -2.25
C GLU A 207 -0.45 22.06 -3.23
N ARG A 208 -1.48 21.33 -3.68
CA ARG A 208 -2.56 21.88 -4.50
C ARG A 208 -3.86 21.97 -3.70
N SER A 209 -4.50 23.12 -3.74
CA SER A 209 -5.90 23.29 -3.33
C SER A 209 -6.77 23.68 -4.53
N ARG A 210 -8.06 23.39 -4.41
CA ARG A 210 -9.08 23.69 -5.42
C ARG A 210 -10.00 24.77 -4.88
N ARG A 211 -10.21 25.80 -5.68
CA ARG A 211 -11.00 26.98 -5.33
C ARG A 211 -12.22 27.05 -6.23
N TYR A 212 -13.37 27.24 -5.62
CA TYR A 212 -14.66 27.35 -6.27
C TYR A 212 -15.26 28.71 -5.93
N LEU A 213 -15.62 29.46 -6.96
CA LEU A 213 -16.41 30.68 -6.86
C LEU A 213 -17.82 30.36 -7.34
N LEU A 214 -18.77 30.39 -6.41
CA LEU A 214 -20.19 30.19 -6.68
C LEU A 214 -20.86 31.54 -6.85
N PHE A 215 -21.59 31.74 -7.95
CA PHE A 215 -22.47 32.89 -8.09
C PHE A 215 -23.89 32.51 -7.70
N THR A 216 -24.44 33.22 -6.73
CA THR A 216 -25.75 32.89 -6.16
C THR A 216 -26.72 34.06 -6.23
N THR A 217 -28.01 33.78 -6.33
CA THR A 217 -29.07 34.81 -6.30
C THR A 217 -29.38 35.31 -4.88
N GLY A 218 -28.90 34.61 -3.85
CA GLY A 218 -29.01 34.96 -2.43
C GLY A 218 -27.80 34.44 -1.63
N GLU A 219 -27.68 34.82 -0.36
CA GLU A 219 -26.61 34.31 0.51
C GLU A 219 -26.81 32.82 0.81
N LEU A 220 -25.72 32.05 0.71
CA LEU A 220 -25.71 30.66 1.18
C LEU A 220 -25.45 30.63 2.68
N GLN A 221 -26.17 29.75 3.36
CA GLN A 221 -25.94 29.46 4.78
C GLN A 221 -24.72 28.54 4.96
N ASP A 222 -24.15 28.49 6.17
CA ASP A 222 -22.93 27.72 6.46
C ASP A 222 -23.11 26.21 6.23
N ASP A 223 -24.30 25.67 6.49
CA ASP A 223 -24.68 24.28 6.19
C ASP A 223 -24.63 24.01 4.68
N GLN A 224 -25.16 24.92 3.86
CA GLN A 224 -25.11 24.81 2.40
C GLN A 224 -23.67 24.88 1.86
N ILE A 225 -22.81 25.69 2.47
CA ILE A 225 -21.38 25.73 2.12
C ILE A 225 -20.71 24.39 2.48
N SER A 226 -21.03 23.82 3.63
CA SER A 226 -20.52 22.51 4.07
C SER A 226 -21.03 21.37 3.18
N GLU A 227 -22.29 21.40 2.76
CA GLU A 227 -22.87 20.46 1.81
C GLU A 227 -22.20 20.56 0.44
N PHE A 228 -21.98 21.78 -0.07
CA PHE A 228 -21.24 21.98 -1.31
C PHE A 228 -19.80 21.46 -1.17
N ALA A 229 -19.11 21.78 -0.07
CA ALA A 229 -17.78 21.26 0.19
C ALA A 229 -17.78 19.73 0.11
N SER A 230 -18.75 19.07 0.74
CA SER A 230 -18.89 17.60 0.74
C SER A 230 -19.10 16.99 -0.66
N LEU A 231 -19.50 17.78 -1.67
CA LEU A 231 -19.57 17.34 -3.07
C LEU A 231 -18.21 17.39 -3.80
N VAL A 232 -17.26 18.19 -3.31
CA VAL A 232 -16.03 18.55 -4.04
C VAL A 232 -14.73 18.17 -3.31
N HIS A 233 -14.81 17.60 -2.11
CA HIS A 233 -13.65 17.06 -1.41
C HIS A 233 -13.92 15.65 -0.88
N ASP A 234 -12.85 14.87 -0.78
CA ASP A 234 -12.87 13.62 -0.03
C ASP A 234 -12.67 13.93 1.46
N ARG A 235 -13.74 13.74 2.25
CA ARG A 235 -13.73 13.99 3.70
C ARG A 235 -12.60 13.25 4.45
N MET A 236 -12.10 12.14 3.90
CA MET A 236 -11.08 11.31 4.53
C MET A 236 -9.67 11.88 4.34
N THR A 237 -9.39 12.50 3.19
CA THR A 237 -8.04 12.94 2.79
C THR A 237 -7.90 14.47 2.70
N GLU A 238 -9.00 15.19 2.56
CA GLU A 238 -9.06 16.62 2.31
C GLU A 238 -9.93 17.33 3.36
N CYS A 239 -9.81 18.66 3.41
CA CYS A 239 -10.64 19.51 4.26
C CYS A 239 -10.91 20.87 3.62
N LEU A 240 -11.88 21.58 4.17
CA LEU A 240 -12.16 22.98 3.83
C LEU A 240 -11.07 23.88 4.40
N TYR A 241 -10.57 24.82 3.59
CA TYR A 241 -9.70 25.90 4.03
C TYR A 241 -10.55 27.14 4.28
N THR A 242 -10.72 27.49 5.56
CA THR A 242 -11.48 28.68 5.98
C THR A 242 -10.76 29.98 5.69
N GLN A 243 -9.43 29.92 5.59
CA GLN A 243 -8.57 31.05 5.30
C GLN A 243 -7.44 30.64 4.36
N LYS A 244 -6.87 31.64 3.68
CA LYS A 244 -5.68 31.45 2.84
C LYS A 244 -4.54 30.90 3.70
N LEU A 245 -3.94 29.81 3.23
CA LEU A 245 -2.86 29.13 3.96
C LEU A 245 -1.64 30.04 4.10
N THR A 246 -1.18 30.30 5.32
CA THR A 246 0.01 31.13 5.58
C THR A 246 1.23 30.32 6.03
N SER A 247 1.01 29.09 6.51
CA SER A 247 2.04 28.16 6.95
C SER A 247 1.60 26.71 6.71
N PHE A 248 2.57 25.81 6.51
CA PHE A 248 2.37 24.36 6.51
C PHE A 248 2.64 23.71 7.87
N GLU A 249 3.09 24.50 8.84
CA GLU A 249 3.31 24.02 10.19
C GLU A 249 1.99 23.56 10.80
N THR A 250 2.06 22.39 11.42
CA THR A 250 0.96 21.87 12.21
C THR A 250 1.35 22.01 13.67
N SER A 251 0.38 22.30 14.54
CA SER A 251 0.58 22.38 15.99
C SER A 251 0.79 21.01 16.65
N VAL A 252 1.08 19.97 15.86
CA VAL A 252 1.22 18.59 16.34
C VAL A 252 2.59 18.43 16.99
N VAL A 253 2.60 18.32 18.32
CA VAL A 253 3.78 17.96 19.10
C VAL A 253 3.85 16.43 19.20
N PRO A 254 5.00 15.78 18.93
CA PRO A 254 5.16 14.35 19.15
C PRO A 254 4.81 13.98 20.59
N GLU A 255 3.95 12.97 20.75
CA GLU A 255 3.58 12.48 22.07
C GLU A 255 4.77 11.80 22.76
N GLU A 256 4.97 12.10 24.05
CA GLU A 256 6.01 11.44 24.83
C GLU A 256 5.71 9.95 25.04
N ILE A 257 6.77 9.15 25.17
CA ILE A 257 6.66 7.74 25.52
C ILE A 257 6.09 7.62 26.93
N ARG A 258 5.04 6.82 27.10
CA ARG A 258 4.39 6.59 28.39
C ARG A 258 4.73 5.20 28.90
N TYR A 259 5.08 5.09 30.18
CA TYR A 259 5.25 3.82 30.87
C TYR A 259 3.93 3.41 31.53
N ILE A 260 3.45 2.22 31.20
CA ILE A 260 2.20 1.70 31.73
C ILE A 260 2.50 0.94 33.04
N PRO A 261 1.91 1.34 34.18
CA PRO A 261 2.25 0.84 35.52
C PRO A 261 1.72 -0.57 35.82
N VAL A 262 2.14 -1.56 35.02
CA VAL A 262 1.76 -2.98 35.15
C VAL A 262 2.41 -3.63 36.38
N MET A 263 3.59 -3.17 36.81
CA MET A 263 4.25 -3.65 38.03
C MET A 263 3.45 -3.30 39.28
N GLU A 264 2.94 -2.08 39.33
CA GLU A 264 2.22 -1.51 40.47
C GLU A 264 0.73 -1.86 40.45
N ARG A 265 0.09 -1.77 39.28
CA ARG A 265 -1.37 -1.89 39.11
C ARG A 265 -1.81 -3.20 38.45
N GLY A 266 -0.86 -4.03 38.02
CA GLY A 266 -1.15 -5.33 37.41
C GLY A 266 -2.02 -5.24 36.17
N ARG A 267 -2.87 -6.25 36.00
CA ARG A 267 -3.78 -6.42 34.85
C ARG A 267 -4.65 -5.19 34.56
N LYS A 268 -5.09 -4.46 35.60
CA LYS A 268 -5.94 -3.29 35.45
C LYS A 268 -5.29 -2.18 34.60
N ALA A 269 -3.98 -1.99 34.69
CA ALA A 269 -3.29 -1.02 33.85
C ALA A 269 -3.29 -1.42 32.36
N LEU A 270 -3.25 -2.72 32.06
CA LEU A 270 -3.36 -3.23 30.70
C LEU A 270 -4.79 -3.12 30.15
N GLU A 271 -5.80 -3.37 30.99
CA GLU A 271 -7.21 -3.19 30.61
C GLU A 271 -7.52 -1.75 30.20
N GLU A 272 -7.03 -0.77 30.97
CA GLU A 272 -7.24 0.66 30.70
C GLU A 272 -6.58 1.08 29.38
N ILE A 273 -5.31 0.75 29.16
CA ILE A 273 -4.60 1.12 27.92
C ILE A 273 -5.11 0.35 26.70
N ASN A 274 -5.59 -0.90 26.88
CA ASN A 274 -6.23 -1.67 25.82
C ASN A 274 -7.48 -0.96 25.28
N LEU A 275 -8.30 -0.40 26.18
CA LEU A 275 -9.46 0.40 25.82
C LEU A 275 -9.07 1.76 25.24
N GLU A 276 -8.11 2.47 25.84
CA GLU A 276 -7.65 3.79 25.38
C GLU A 276 -7.07 3.74 23.96
N MET A 277 -6.21 2.75 23.67
CA MET A 277 -5.49 2.65 22.40
C MET A 277 -6.11 1.67 21.40
N GLY A 278 -7.18 0.95 21.79
CA GLY A 278 -7.88 0.00 20.94
C GLY A 278 -7.03 -1.21 20.53
N PHE A 279 -6.26 -1.80 21.47
CA PHE A 279 -5.39 -2.94 21.15
C PHE A 279 -6.16 -4.22 20.82
N ALA A 280 -7.43 -4.31 21.23
CA ALA A 280 -8.29 -5.47 21.08
C ALA A 280 -7.72 -6.76 21.72
N PHE A 281 -6.99 -6.62 22.83
CA PHE A 281 -6.56 -7.76 23.65
C PHE A 281 -7.76 -8.46 24.28
N ASP A 282 -7.74 -9.79 24.25
CA ASP A 282 -8.69 -10.63 24.96
C ASP A 282 -8.24 -10.93 26.40
N ASP A 283 -9.04 -11.70 27.14
CA ASP A 283 -8.74 -12.05 28.53
C ASP A 283 -7.45 -12.87 28.69
N GLN A 284 -7.08 -13.67 27.69
CA GLN A 284 -5.87 -14.49 27.72
C GLN A 284 -4.64 -13.65 27.43
N ASP A 285 -4.74 -12.73 26.46
CA ASP A 285 -3.72 -11.73 26.15
C ASP A 285 -3.39 -10.89 27.40
N LEU A 286 -4.41 -10.34 28.05
CA LEU A 286 -4.25 -9.52 29.25
C LEU A 286 -3.56 -10.28 30.39
N GLU A 287 -3.94 -11.53 30.61
CA GLU A 287 -3.31 -12.40 31.60
C GLU A 287 -1.84 -12.69 31.25
N TYR A 288 -1.59 -13.08 30.00
CA TYR A 288 -0.26 -13.42 29.52
C TYR A 288 0.70 -12.23 29.60
N TYR A 289 0.31 -11.06 29.08
CA TYR A 289 1.16 -9.88 29.10
C TYR A 289 1.34 -9.32 30.51
N THR A 290 0.33 -9.42 31.39
CA THR A 290 0.51 -9.08 32.81
C THR A 290 1.61 -9.92 33.43
N LYS A 291 1.56 -11.24 33.21
CA LYS A 291 2.57 -12.17 33.72
C LYS A 291 3.95 -11.88 33.12
N LEU A 292 4.02 -11.73 31.80
CA LEU A 292 5.27 -11.46 31.08
C LEU A 292 6.01 -10.24 31.63
N PHE A 293 5.31 -9.11 31.81
CA PHE A 293 5.94 -7.89 32.29
C PHE A 293 6.26 -7.95 33.80
N ARG A 294 5.46 -8.62 34.61
CA ARG A 294 5.67 -8.70 36.07
C ARG A 294 6.69 -9.73 36.50
N GLU A 295 6.66 -10.92 35.90
CA GLU A 295 7.42 -12.08 36.36
C GLU A 295 8.71 -12.27 35.56
N ASP A 296 8.63 -12.14 34.23
CA ASP A 296 9.75 -12.47 33.34
C ASP A 296 10.63 -11.25 33.06
N ILE A 297 10.04 -10.16 32.55
CA ILE A 297 10.78 -8.94 32.16
C ILE A 297 11.04 -8.03 33.38
N LYS A 298 10.14 -8.04 34.37
CA LYS A 298 10.23 -7.29 35.64
C LYS A 298 10.36 -5.76 35.46
N ARG A 299 9.61 -5.20 34.52
CA ARG A 299 9.49 -3.74 34.33
C ARG A 299 8.15 -3.37 33.71
N ASN A 300 7.79 -2.10 33.84
CA ASN A 300 6.66 -1.52 33.14
C ASN A 300 6.90 -1.50 31.61
N PRO A 301 5.93 -1.94 30.80
CA PRO A 301 5.98 -1.74 29.35
C PRO A 301 5.76 -0.27 28.98
N THR A 302 6.28 0.12 27.83
CA THR A 302 5.90 1.38 27.19
C THR A 302 4.65 1.22 26.34
N ASN A 303 3.93 2.31 26.11
CA ASN A 303 2.81 2.35 25.16
C ASN A 303 3.23 1.89 23.75
N VAL A 304 4.44 2.20 23.30
CA VAL A 304 5.00 1.77 22.01
C VAL A 304 5.19 0.25 21.94
N GLU A 305 5.72 -0.37 23.00
CA GLU A 305 5.87 -1.83 23.07
C GLU A 305 4.53 -2.55 23.03
N LEU A 306 3.53 -2.07 23.80
CA LEU A 306 2.20 -2.64 23.78
C LEU A 306 1.51 -2.48 22.42
N PHE A 307 1.72 -1.34 21.76
CA PHE A 307 1.22 -1.11 20.41
C PHE A 307 1.83 -2.09 19.39
N ASP A 308 3.15 -2.31 19.42
CA ASP A 308 3.79 -3.30 18.54
C ASP A 308 3.33 -4.74 18.83
N ILE A 309 3.14 -5.09 20.10
CA ILE A 309 2.59 -6.38 20.53
C ILE A 309 1.18 -6.58 19.98
N ALA A 310 0.30 -5.59 20.13
CA ALA A 310 -1.08 -5.63 19.64
C ALA A 310 -1.12 -5.84 18.12
N GLN A 311 -0.30 -5.09 17.39
CA GLN A 311 -0.26 -5.20 15.94
C GLN A 311 0.33 -6.54 15.48
N SER A 312 1.38 -7.03 16.14
CA SER A 312 2.09 -8.26 15.76
C SER A 312 1.29 -9.54 16.10
N ASN A 313 0.43 -9.49 17.12
CA ASN A 313 -0.41 -10.63 17.53
C ASN A 313 -1.87 -10.56 17.07
N SER A 314 -2.23 -9.54 16.27
CA SER A 314 -3.56 -9.46 15.66
C SER A 314 -3.87 -10.66 14.77
N GLU A 315 -5.15 -10.95 14.52
CA GLU A 315 -5.57 -12.00 13.58
C GLU A 315 -4.95 -11.80 12.19
N HIS A 316 -4.91 -10.55 11.71
CA HIS A 316 -4.30 -10.19 10.42
C HIS A 316 -2.83 -10.59 10.33
N SER A 317 -2.06 -10.42 11.42
CA SER A 317 -0.62 -10.73 11.44
C SER A 317 -0.35 -12.21 11.67
N ARG A 318 -1.04 -12.80 12.65
CA ARG A 318 -0.68 -14.12 13.20
C ARG A 318 -1.49 -15.27 12.62
N HIS A 319 -2.61 -14.96 11.95
CA HIS A 319 -3.48 -15.93 11.31
C HIS A 319 -3.95 -17.02 12.29
N TRP A 320 -4.46 -16.60 13.46
CA TRP A 320 -4.91 -17.52 14.51
C TRP A 320 -6.03 -18.41 14.00
N PHE A 321 -6.96 -17.89 13.18
CA PHE A 321 -8.03 -18.71 12.62
C PHE A 321 -7.50 -19.86 11.73
N PHE A 322 -6.47 -19.59 10.92
CA PHE A 322 -5.89 -20.61 10.03
C PHE A 322 -5.04 -21.65 10.76
N THR A 323 -4.48 -21.28 11.92
CA THR A 323 -3.56 -22.11 12.70
C THR A 323 -4.23 -22.73 13.95
N GLY A 324 -5.43 -22.29 14.29
CA GLY A 324 -6.21 -22.75 15.42
C GLY A 324 -6.73 -24.18 15.26
N LYS A 325 -7.03 -24.80 16.40
CA LYS A 325 -7.71 -26.11 16.46
C LYS A 325 -9.19 -25.92 16.14
N ILE A 326 -9.72 -26.72 15.22
CA ILE A 326 -11.11 -26.63 14.79
C ILE A 326 -11.91 -27.79 15.37
N PHE A 327 -13.08 -27.48 15.93
CA PHE A 327 -14.09 -28.45 16.28
C PHE A 327 -15.26 -28.34 15.30
N ILE A 328 -15.62 -29.44 14.64
CA ILE A 328 -16.81 -29.52 13.78
C ILE A 328 -17.76 -30.53 14.44
N ASP A 329 -18.97 -30.09 14.76
CA ASP A 329 -19.99 -30.91 15.44
C ASP A 329 -19.46 -31.60 16.72
N GLY A 330 -18.65 -30.87 17.49
CA GLY A 330 -18.04 -31.35 18.74
C GLY A 330 -16.80 -32.23 18.56
N GLN A 331 -16.39 -32.54 17.34
CA GLN A 331 -15.20 -33.36 17.07
C GLN A 331 -13.98 -32.50 16.73
N LEU A 332 -12.86 -32.76 17.41
CA LEU A 332 -11.59 -32.11 17.10
C LEU A 332 -11.06 -32.61 15.75
N MET A 333 -10.83 -31.70 14.82
CA MET A 333 -10.24 -32.00 13.52
C MET A 333 -8.73 -32.27 13.66
N SER A 334 -8.24 -33.25 12.89
CA SER A 334 -6.83 -33.70 12.96
C SER A 334 -5.83 -32.73 12.33
N ARG A 335 -6.31 -31.76 11.54
CA ARG A 335 -5.49 -30.76 10.85
C ARG A 335 -6.11 -29.38 10.99
N THR A 336 -5.27 -28.36 11.08
CA THR A 336 -5.66 -26.95 10.95
C THR A 336 -5.85 -26.57 9.48
N LEU A 337 -6.48 -25.42 9.19
CA LEU A 337 -6.65 -24.95 7.80
C LEU A 337 -5.31 -24.76 7.10
N MET A 338 -4.32 -24.16 7.79
CA MET A 338 -2.98 -23.98 7.25
C MET A 338 -2.30 -25.31 6.94
N GLN A 339 -2.51 -26.34 7.78
CA GLN A 339 -1.99 -27.68 7.50
C GLN A 339 -2.67 -28.32 6.29
N ILE A 340 -3.97 -28.08 6.08
CA ILE A 340 -4.68 -28.52 4.87
C ILE A 340 -4.07 -27.85 3.64
N VAL A 341 -3.86 -26.54 3.67
CA VAL A 341 -3.23 -25.79 2.58
C VAL A 341 -1.80 -26.30 2.29
N LYS A 342 -0.95 -26.42 3.32
CA LYS A 342 0.43 -26.95 3.20
C LYS A 342 0.47 -28.40 2.70
N SER A 343 -0.55 -29.20 2.97
CA SER A 343 -0.59 -30.60 2.52
C SER A 343 -0.63 -30.74 1.00
N THR A 344 -1.11 -29.73 0.27
CA THR A 344 -1.10 -29.72 -1.19
C THR A 344 0.33 -29.75 -1.75
N LEU A 345 1.22 -28.92 -1.18
CA LEU A 345 2.64 -28.90 -1.52
C LEU A 345 3.36 -30.18 -1.09
N GLN A 346 3.03 -30.72 0.08
CA GLN A 346 3.61 -31.99 0.55
C GLN A 346 3.20 -33.17 -0.34
N ALA A 347 1.94 -33.20 -0.79
CA ALA A 347 1.42 -34.26 -1.65
C ALA A 347 2.04 -34.20 -3.05
N ASN A 348 2.29 -33.00 -3.58
CA ASN A 348 2.96 -32.83 -4.86
C ASN A 348 3.84 -31.56 -4.89
N PRO A 349 5.13 -31.67 -4.52
CA PRO A 349 6.05 -30.55 -4.62
C PRO A 349 6.25 -30.04 -6.05
N ASN A 350 6.06 -30.92 -7.04
CA ASN A 350 6.25 -30.68 -8.47
C ASN A 350 7.48 -29.79 -8.77
N ASN A 351 7.25 -28.60 -9.31
CA ASN A 351 8.27 -27.62 -9.65
C ASN A 351 8.27 -26.41 -8.71
N SER A 352 7.68 -26.48 -7.51
CA SER A 352 7.76 -25.39 -6.53
C SER A 352 9.19 -25.22 -6.02
N VAL A 353 9.68 -23.97 -6.01
CA VAL A 353 11.02 -23.60 -5.50
C VAL A 353 10.94 -22.74 -4.24
N ILE A 354 9.85 -21.98 -4.08
CA ILE A 354 9.51 -21.23 -2.87
C ILE A 354 8.03 -21.50 -2.53
N GLY A 355 7.78 -21.95 -1.30
CA GLY A 355 6.44 -22.13 -0.76
C GLY A 355 6.44 -22.04 0.76
N PHE A 356 5.55 -21.22 1.32
CA PHE A 356 5.34 -21.02 2.77
C PHE A 356 6.60 -20.64 3.59
N LYS A 357 7.56 -19.94 2.97
CA LYS A 357 8.82 -19.51 3.62
C LYS A 357 9.28 -18.12 3.20
N ASP A 358 8.44 -17.38 2.48
CA ASP A 358 8.73 -16.04 1.98
C ASP A 358 7.43 -15.27 1.68
N ASN A 359 7.53 -13.99 1.31
CA ASN A 359 6.39 -13.09 1.02
C ASN A 359 5.62 -13.55 -0.22
N SER A 360 6.31 -14.22 -1.15
CA SER A 360 5.71 -14.78 -2.36
C SER A 360 6.07 -16.25 -2.54
N SER A 361 5.33 -16.90 -3.43
CA SER A 361 5.64 -18.25 -3.90
C SER A 361 6.32 -18.20 -5.25
N ALA A 362 7.09 -19.23 -5.59
CA ALA A 362 7.69 -19.35 -6.91
C ALA A 362 7.77 -20.80 -7.38
N ILE A 363 7.63 -20.98 -8.68
CA ILE A 363 7.84 -22.24 -9.40
C ILE A 363 9.05 -22.12 -10.32
N ARG A 364 9.72 -23.24 -10.58
CA ARG A 364 10.85 -23.31 -11.49
C ARG A 364 10.41 -22.83 -12.88
N GLY A 365 11.15 -21.87 -13.41
CA GLY A 365 10.93 -21.30 -14.73
C GLY A 365 11.93 -21.82 -15.75
N PHE A 366 12.52 -20.92 -16.54
CA PHE A 366 13.28 -21.26 -17.74
C PHE A 366 14.54 -20.40 -17.92
N SER A 367 15.52 -20.96 -18.64
CA SER A 367 16.63 -20.17 -19.21
C SER A 367 16.10 -19.15 -20.20
N VAL A 368 16.30 -17.86 -19.91
CA VAL A 368 15.95 -16.75 -20.81
C VAL A 368 17.14 -15.84 -21.05
N LYS A 369 17.18 -15.22 -22.24
CA LYS A 369 18.15 -14.19 -22.57
C LYS A 369 17.62 -12.83 -22.13
N GLN A 370 18.27 -12.19 -21.17
CA GLN A 370 17.87 -10.89 -20.62
C GLN A 370 18.91 -9.83 -20.94
N LEU A 371 18.45 -8.62 -21.28
CA LEU A 371 19.28 -7.42 -21.35
C LEU A 371 19.51 -6.89 -19.94
N ARG A 372 20.77 -6.71 -19.54
CA ARG A 372 21.12 -6.13 -18.23
C ARG A 372 22.26 -5.11 -18.38
N PRO A 373 22.26 -4.02 -17.59
CA PRO A 373 23.33 -3.03 -17.63
C PRO A 373 24.67 -3.65 -17.21
N VAL A 374 25.73 -3.43 -18.00
CA VAL A 374 27.08 -3.96 -17.74
C VAL A 374 27.58 -3.53 -16.35
N GLN A 375 27.41 -2.25 -16.02
CA GLN A 375 27.77 -1.66 -14.73
C GLN A 375 26.55 -0.96 -14.11
N PRO A 376 25.76 -1.68 -13.29
CA PRO A 376 24.61 -1.09 -12.62
C PRO A 376 24.98 0.10 -11.74
N GLY A 377 24.09 1.10 -11.66
CA GLY A 377 24.31 2.34 -10.91
C GLY A 377 25.12 3.40 -11.66
N SER A 378 25.49 3.15 -12.92
CA SER A 378 26.15 4.11 -13.80
C SER A 378 25.65 3.99 -15.24
N THR A 379 25.84 5.03 -16.04
CA THR A 379 25.53 4.98 -17.47
C THR A 379 26.46 3.99 -18.16
N CYS A 380 25.90 2.89 -18.69
CA CYS A 380 26.66 1.83 -19.33
C CYS A 380 25.84 1.13 -20.43
N PRO A 381 26.49 0.39 -21.35
CA PRO A 381 25.79 -0.46 -22.31
C PRO A 381 24.99 -1.57 -21.62
N LEU A 382 23.95 -2.06 -22.30
CA LEU A 382 23.26 -3.28 -21.92
C LEU A 382 23.92 -4.47 -22.62
N ASP A 383 24.04 -5.59 -21.91
CA ASP A 383 24.56 -6.85 -22.45
C ASP A 383 23.51 -7.96 -22.32
N VAL A 384 23.53 -8.93 -23.24
CA VAL A 384 22.60 -10.06 -23.29
C VAL A 384 23.24 -11.25 -22.59
N ALA A 385 22.65 -11.67 -21.47
CA ALA A 385 23.09 -12.85 -20.72
C ALA A 385 21.95 -13.85 -20.54
N ALA A 386 22.30 -15.14 -20.52
CA ALA A 386 21.36 -16.21 -20.20
C ALA A 386 21.23 -16.36 -18.67
N HIS A 387 20.00 -16.36 -18.17
CA HIS A 387 19.68 -16.52 -16.76
C HIS A 387 18.51 -17.50 -16.59
N GLU A 388 18.56 -18.31 -15.54
CA GLU A 388 17.41 -19.12 -15.11
C GLU A 388 16.47 -18.23 -14.29
N LEU A 389 15.32 -17.88 -14.87
CA LEU A 389 14.32 -17.05 -14.20
C LEU A 389 13.13 -17.91 -13.81
N ASP A 390 12.91 -18.01 -12.51
CA ASP A 390 11.75 -18.68 -11.91
C ASP A 390 10.53 -17.76 -11.90
N ILE A 391 9.34 -18.35 -11.98
CA ILE A 391 8.07 -17.63 -12.06
C ILE A 391 7.54 -17.45 -10.64
N LEU A 392 7.41 -16.19 -10.22
CA LEU A 392 6.90 -15.81 -8.92
C LEU A 392 5.41 -15.45 -9.01
N PHE A 393 4.66 -15.82 -7.99
CA PHE A 393 3.28 -15.40 -7.81
C PHE A 393 3.00 -14.97 -6.37
N THR A 394 2.32 -13.84 -6.22
CA THR A 394 1.78 -13.33 -4.96
C THR A 394 0.36 -12.79 -5.15
N ALA A 395 -0.43 -12.84 -4.09
CA ALA A 395 -1.77 -12.30 -4.06
C ALA A 395 -2.10 -11.77 -2.67
N GLU A 396 -2.75 -10.61 -2.62
CA GLU A 396 -3.17 -9.91 -1.42
C GLU A 396 -4.59 -9.38 -1.57
N THR A 397 -5.18 -8.98 -0.45
CA THR A 397 -6.45 -8.24 -0.45
C THR A 397 -6.35 -7.01 0.44
N HIS A 398 -7.02 -5.92 0.06
CA HIS A 398 -6.99 -4.66 0.79
C HIS A 398 -8.39 -4.15 1.16
N ASN A 399 -9.21 -5.06 1.68
CA ASN A 399 -10.67 -4.95 1.78
C ASN A 399 -11.18 -3.79 2.65
N PHE A 400 -10.76 -3.72 3.92
CA PHE A 400 -11.31 -2.74 4.86
C PHE A 400 -10.92 -1.30 4.50
N PRO A 401 -9.65 -0.99 4.19
CA PRO A 401 -9.30 0.36 3.75
C PRO A 401 -10.00 0.74 2.44
N CYS A 402 -10.24 -0.22 1.53
CA CYS A 402 -11.02 0.06 0.33
C CYS A 402 -12.51 0.34 0.61
N ALA A 403 -13.05 -0.13 1.75
CA ALA A 403 -14.39 0.20 2.18
C ALA A 403 -14.48 1.65 2.69
N VAL A 404 -13.41 2.19 3.27
CA VAL A 404 -13.38 3.52 3.90
C VAL A 404 -12.94 4.60 2.91
N ALA A 405 -11.78 4.40 2.26
CA ALA A 405 -11.19 5.32 1.29
C ALA A 405 -10.69 4.51 0.08
N PRO A 406 -11.56 4.23 -0.91
CA PRO A 406 -11.30 3.19 -1.90
C PRO A 406 -10.08 3.46 -2.80
N TYR A 407 -9.89 4.71 -3.22
CA TYR A 407 -8.76 5.08 -4.08
C TYR A 407 -7.41 4.82 -3.41
N PRO A 408 -7.08 5.44 -2.25
CA PRO A 408 -5.80 5.18 -1.59
C PRO A 408 -5.70 3.75 -1.04
N GLY A 409 -6.82 3.11 -0.65
CA GLY A 409 -6.82 1.72 -0.22
C GLY A 409 -6.37 0.76 -1.33
N ALA A 410 -6.83 0.99 -2.56
CA ALA A 410 -6.45 0.19 -3.72
C ALA A 410 -5.03 0.49 -4.20
N GLU A 411 -4.59 1.76 -4.15
CA GLU A 411 -3.20 2.14 -4.40
C GLU A 411 -2.23 1.37 -3.49
N THR A 412 -2.48 1.36 -2.18
CA THR A 412 -1.60 0.66 -1.23
C THR A 412 -1.75 -0.85 -1.28
N GLY A 413 -2.92 -1.37 -1.68
CA GLY A 413 -3.10 -2.78 -2.00
C GLY A 413 -2.23 -3.23 -3.16
N ALA A 414 -2.20 -2.46 -4.25
CA ALA A 414 -1.29 -2.71 -5.37
C ALA A 414 0.17 -2.54 -4.92
N GLY A 415 0.50 -1.43 -4.26
CA GLY A 415 1.86 -1.12 -3.83
C GLY A 415 2.44 -2.12 -2.82
N GLY A 416 1.64 -2.62 -1.87
CA GLY A 416 2.03 -3.68 -0.93
C GLY A 416 2.43 -4.95 -1.63
N ARG A 417 1.57 -5.40 -2.54
CA ARG A 417 1.80 -6.60 -3.33
C ARG A 417 2.97 -6.48 -4.32
N ILE A 418 3.23 -5.29 -4.89
CA ILE A 418 4.47 -5.00 -5.64
C ILE A 418 5.67 -5.19 -4.72
N ARG A 419 5.64 -4.57 -3.54
CA ARG A 419 6.71 -4.62 -2.55
C ARG A 419 7.02 -6.06 -2.11
N ASP A 420 6.01 -6.86 -1.83
CA ASP A 420 6.16 -8.28 -1.49
C ASP A 420 6.78 -9.11 -2.62
N THR A 421 6.41 -8.79 -3.87
CA THR A 421 7.03 -9.37 -5.06
C THR A 421 8.52 -9.03 -5.10
N HIS A 422 8.92 -7.77 -4.93
CA HIS A 422 10.33 -7.36 -4.98
C HIS A 422 11.15 -7.83 -3.78
N ALA A 423 10.51 -8.02 -2.63
CA ALA A 423 11.13 -8.46 -1.37
C ALA A 423 11.41 -9.97 -1.28
N THR A 424 10.95 -10.75 -2.26
CA THR A 424 11.09 -12.21 -2.23
C THR A 424 12.53 -12.64 -2.49
N GLY A 425 13.00 -13.61 -1.70
CA GLY A 425 14.37 -14.07 -1.71
C GLY A 425 15.34 -12.92 -1.41
N ARG A 426 16.34 -12.76 -2.28
CA ARG A 426 17.32 -11.65 -2.22
C ARG A 426 17.00 -10.53 -3.21
N GLY A 427 15.80 -10.57 -3.81
CA GLY A 427 15.27 -9.59 -4.73
C GLY A 427 14.75 -10.21 -6.03
N SER A 428 13.59 -9.73 -6.44
CA SER A 428 12.87 -10.17 -7.65
C SER A 428 12.20 -8.99 -8.35
N PHE A 429 11.56 -9.26 -9.48
CA PHE A 429 10.88 -8.24 -10.29
C PHE A 429 9.44 -8.62 -10.54
N VAL A 430 8.54 -7.66 -10.37
CA VAL A 430 7.17 -7.80 -10.85
C VAL A 430 7.11 -7.65 -12.37
N GLN A 431 6.17 -8.33 -13.01
CA GLN A 431 6.03 -8.35 -14.47
C GLN A 431 4.63 -7.92 -14.92
N ALA A 432 3.58 -8.37 -14.23
CA ALA A 432 2.20 -8.03 -14.54
C ALA A 432 1.27 -8.28 -13.34
N ALA A 433 0.13 -7.58 -13.32
CA ALA A 433 -0.85 -7.66 -12.26
C ALA A 433 -2.21 -8.21 -12.71
N THR A 434 -2.94 -8.71 -11.70
CA THR A 434 -4.36 -9.01 -11.73
C THR A 434 -5.06 -8.17 -10.68
N ALA A 435 -6.21 -7.57 -11.01
CA ALA A 435 -7.05 -6.89 -10.03
C ALA A 435 -8.48 -7.46 -10.00
N GLY A 436 -9.05 -7.59 -8.81
CA GLY A 436 -10.36 -8.17 -8.61
C GLY A 436 -11.22 -7.35 -7.66
N TYR A 437 -12.49 -7.16 -8.00
CA TYR A 437 -13.42 -6.37 -7.19
C TYR A 437 -14.70 -7.17 -6.92
N CYS A 438 -15.05 -7.35 -5.64
CA CYS A 438 -16.40 -7.78 -5.27
C CYS A 438 -17.07 -6.72 -4.40
N VAL A 439 -18.24 -6.25 -4.82
CA VAL A 439 -18.99 -5.18 -4.14
C VAL A 439 -20.47 -5.52 -4.02
N GLY A 440 -21.20 -4.77 -3.21
CA GLY A 440 -22.66 -4.88 -3.11
C GLY A 440 -23.42 -4.41 -4.35
N ASN A 441 -24.71 -4.14 -4.18
CA ASN A 441 -25.56 -3.58 -5.23
C ASN A 441 -25.09 -2.16 -5.57
N LEU A 442 -24.99 -1.87 -6.87
CA LEU A 442 -24.39 -0.61 -7.35
C LEU A 442 -25.34 0.57 -7.14
N ASN A 443 -26.65 0.32 -7.25
CA ASN A 443 -27.69 1.34 -7.14
C ASN A 443 -27.40 2.55 -8.05
N THR A 444 -27.07 2.26 -9.30
CA THR A 444 -26.67 3.30 -10.26
C THR A 444 -27.86 4.20 -10.57
N ALA A 445 -27.74 5.49 -10.28
CA ALA A 445 -28.82 6.45 -10.47
C ALA A 445 -29.34 6.43 -11.93
N GLY A 446 -30.64 6.19 -12.10
CA GLY A 446 -31.27 6.08 -13.42
C GLY A 446 -31.10 4.72 -14.12
N PHE A 447 -30.33 3.80 -13.53
CA PHE A 447 -30.02 2.47 -14.08
C PHE A 447 -30.08 1.40 -12.98
N TYR A 448 -31.13 1.42 -12.16
CA TYR A 448 -31.35 0.43 -11.10
C TYR A 448 -31.69 -0.94 -11.71
N ALA A 449 -31.00 -1.99 -11.26
CA ALA A 449 -31.30 -3.34 -11.70
C ALA A 449 -32.50 -3.92 -10.92
N PRO A 450 -33.33 -4.79 -11.53
CA PRO A 450 -34.58 -5.26 -10.93
C PRO A 450 -34.38 -6.15 -9.69
N TRP A 451 -33.17 -6.64 -9.44
CA TRP A 451 -32.81 -7.39 -8.23
C TRP A 451 -32.24 -6.51 -7.10
N GLU A 452 -32.02 -5.22 -7.34
CA GLU A 452 -31.52 -4.29 -6.32
C GLU A 452 -32.69 -3.85 -5.43
N ASP A 453 -32.60 -4.15 -4.13
CA ASP A 453 -33.62 -3.78 -3.15
C ASP A 453 -33.33 -2.36 -2.59
N PRO A 454 -34.16 -1.35 -2.90
CA PRO A 454 -33.94 0.02 -2.43
C PRO A 454 -34.14 0.18 -0.91
N SER A 455 -34.71 -0.82 -0.22
CA SER A 455 -34.84 -0.79 1.25
C SER A 455 -33.53 -1.06 1.98
N PHE A 456 -32.49 -1.51 1.25
CA PHE A 456 -31.19 -1.81 1.85
C PHE A 456 -30.49 -0.54 2.33
N THR A 457 -30.15 -0.51 3.61
CA THR A 457 -29.36 0.56 4.21
C THR A 457 -27.86 0.28 4.09
N TYR A 458 -27.06 1.32 3.89
CA TYR A 458 -25.61 1.25 3.80
C TYR A 458 -24.99 2.14 4.89
N PRO A 459 -23.93 1.69 5.58
CA PRO A 459 -23.27 2.49 6.61
C PRO A 459 -22.70 3.80 6.04
N SER A 460 -22.92 4.93 6.73
CA SER A 460 -22.48 6.25 6.29
C SER A 460 -20.96 6.47 6.41
N ASN A 461 -20.27 5.63 7.19
CA ASN A 461 -18.82 5.65 7.35
C ASN A 461 -18.08 4.88 6.24
N LEU A 462 -18.78 4.08 5.43
CA LEU A 462 -18.22 3.36 4.28
C LEU A 462 -18.62 4.02 2.96
N ALA A 463 -17.77 3.87 1.95
CA ALA A 463 -18.10 4.25 0.58
C ALA A 463 -19.20 3.34 0.01
N SER A 464 -20.02 3.88 -0.91
CA SER A 464 -21.05 3.07 -1.59
C SER A 464 -20.39 2.03 -2.51
N PRO A 465 -21.05 0.89 -2.79
CA PRO A 465 -20.52 -0.13 -3.70
C PRO A 465 -20.06 0.42 -5.06
N LEU A 466 -20.81 1.36 -5.64
CA LEU A 466 -20.45 2.04 -6.88
C LEU A 466 -19.19 2.89 -6.73
N GLN A 467 -19.09 3.68 -5.66
CA GLN A 467 -17.90 4.49 -5.39
C GLN A 467 -16.67 3.60 -5.18
N ILE A 468 -16.80 2.52 -4.41
CA ILE A 468 -15.73 1.54 -4.19
C ILE A 468 -15.22 1.00 -5.52
N LEU A 469 -16.11 0.59 -6.42
CA LEU A 469 -15.72 0.00 -7.70
C LEU A 469 -14.95 1.01 -8.58
N ILE A 470 -15.44 2.25 -8.69
CA ILE A 470 -14.81 3.31 -9.49
C ILE A 470 -13.44 3.67 -8.91
N ASP A 471 -13.41 4.01 -7.62
CA ASP A 471 -12.21 4.56 -6.99
C ASP A 471 -11.15 3.48 -6.77
N SER A 472 -11.52 2.26 -6.40
CA SER A 472 -10.54 1.17 -6.25
C SER A 472 -9.92 0.81 -7.60
N SER A 473 -10.72 0.78 -8.67
CA SER A 473 -10.22 0.55 -10.03
C SER A 473 -9.25 1.64 -10.46
N ASN A 474 -9.59 2.90 -10.20
CA ASN A 474 -8.74 4.04 -10.52
C ASN A 474 -7.45 4.02 -9.69
N GLY A 475 -7.51 3.77 -8.39
CA GLY A 475 -6.33 3.74 -7.51
C GLY A 475 -5.36 2.60 -7.85
N ALA A 476 -5.86 1.39 -8.06
CA ALA A 476 -5.01 0.26 -8.47
C ALA A 476 -4.34 0.51 -9.84
N SER A 477 -5.10 1.06 -10.80
CA SER A 477 -4.58 1.36 -12.14
C SER A 477 -3.58 2.52 -12.12
N ASP A 478 -3.86 3.58 -11.36
CA ASP A 478 -2.96 4.73 -11.23
C ASP A 478 -1.61 4.33 -10.62
N TYR A 479 -1.61 3.53 -9.54
CA TYR A 479 -0.39 3.02 -8.94
C TYR A 479 0.40 2.14 -9.91
N GLY A 480 -0.27 1.17 -10.56
CA GLY A 480 0.36 0.30 -11.56
C GLY A 480 0.93 1.08 -12.75
N ASN A 481 0.19 2.06 -13.28
CA ASN A 481 0.63 2.88 -14.40
C ASN A 481 1.85 3.74 -14.06
N LYS A 482 1.86 4.40 -12.90
CA LYS A 482 2.98 5.22 -12.44
C LYS A 482 4.22 4.39 -12.11
N PHE A 483 4.02 3.19 -11.55
CA PHE A 483 5.11 2.26 -11.28
C PHE A 483 5.66 1.63 -12.57
N GLY A 484 4.79 1.36 -13.56
CA GLY A 484 5.13 0.66 -14.79
C GLY A 484 4.80 -0.84 -14.78
N GLU A 485 3.78 -1.24 -14.00
CA GLU A 485 3.27 -2.62 -13.95
C GLU A 485 1.98 -2.74 -14.79
N PRO A 486 1.95 -3.56 -15.85
CA PRO A 486 0.75 -3.76 -16.64
C PRO A 486 -0.28 -4.62 -15.91
N LEU A 487 -1.51 -4.14 -15.79
CA LEU A 487 -2.66 -4.90 -15.31
C LEU A 487 -3.31 -5.64 -16.49
N ILE A 488 -3.17 -6.97 -16.53
CA ILE A 488 -3.51 -7.78 -17.71
C ILE A 488 -4.71 -8.71 -17.52
N GLN A 489 -5.16 -8.89 -16.27
CA GLN A 489 -6.22 -9.83 -15.89
C GLN A 489 -7.06 -9.25 -14.77
N GLY A 490 -8.29 -9.75 -14.61
CA GLY A 490 -9.12 -9.35 -13.48
C GLY A 490 -10.48 -10.00 -13.41
N PHE A 491 -11.22 -9.65 -12.35
CA PHE A 491 -12.62 -10.02 -12.19
C PHE A 491 -13.41 -8.89 -11.51
N CYS A 492 -14.71 -8.82 -11.80
CA CYS A 492 -15.63 -7.94 -11.10
C CYS A 492 -16.91 -8.71 -10.77
N ARG A 493 -17.41 -8.57 -9.55
CA ARG A 493 -18.65 -9.22 -9.11
C ARG A 493 -19.47 -8.29 -8.21
N THR A 494 -20.76 -8.20 -8.50
CA THR A 494 -21.75 -7.55 -7.62
C THR A 494 -22.63 -8.61 -7.00
N PHE A 495 -22.92 -8.52 -5.70
CA PHE A 495 -23.91 -9.37 -5.05
C PHE A 495 -24.49 -8.69 -3.81
N GLY A 496 -25.80 -8.49 -3.81
CA GLY A 496 -26.57 -8.08 -2.65
C GLY A 496 -27.99 -8.64 -2.75
N MET A 497 -28.34 -9.59 -1.88
CA MET A 497 -29.66 -10.23 -1.90
C MET A 497 -30.10 -10.63 -0.49
N ARG A 498 -31.41 -10.62 -0.26
CA ARG A 498 -32.02 -11.28 0.89
C ARG A 498 -32.30 -12.73 0.55
N LEU A 499 -31.64 -13.65 1.25
CA LEU A 499 -31.82 -15.08 1.07
C LEU A 499 -33.24 -15.52 1.50
N PRO A 500 -33.72 -16.71 1.07
CA PRO A 500 -34.99 -17.27 1.53
C PRO A 500 -35.10 -17.39 3.06
N SER A 501 -33.97 -17.46 3.77
CA SER A 501 -33.91 -17.45 5.25
C SER A 501 -34.24 -16.07 5.86
N GLY A 502 -34.41 -15.03 5.05
CA GLY A 502 -34.60 -13.64 5.48
C GLY A 502 -33.30 -12.87 5.72
N GLU A 503 -32.15 -13.55 5.71
CA GLU A 503 -30.84 -12.94 5.92
C GLU A 503 -30.33 -12.19 4.68
N ARG A 504 -29.79 -10.99 4.86
CA ARG A 504 -29.10 -10.24 3.79
C ARG A 504 -27.66 -10.73 3.65
N ARG A 505 -27.26 -11.07 2.42
CA ARG A 505 -25.87 -11.39 2.06
C ARG A 505 -25.40 -10.41 0.99
N GLU A 506 -24.35 -9.66 1.33
CA GLU A 506 -23.82 -8.60 0.48
C GLU A 506 -22.38 -8.22 0.86
N TRP A 507 -21.58 -7.78 -0.11
CA TRP A 507 -20.23 -7.23 0.12
C TRP A 507 -20.29 -5.74 0.45
N LEU A 508 -20.62 -5.42 1.71
CA LEU A 508 -20.49 -4.06 2.25
C LEU A 508 -19.02 -3.69 2.49
N LYS A 509 -18.27 -4.60 3.14
CA LYS A 509 -16.81 -4.63 3.07
C LYS A 509 -16.45 -5.33 1.76
N PRO A 510 -15.81 -4.64 0.79
CA PRO A 510 -15.58 -5.18 -0.52
C PRO A 510 -14.48 -6.24 -0.49
N ILE A 511 -14.36 -7.00 -1.58
CA ILE A 511 -13.10 -7.66 -1.90
C ILE A 511 -12.36 -6.74 -2.85
N MET A 512 -11.22 -6.21 -2.42
CA MET A 512 -10.23 -5.62 -3.31
C MET A 512 -9.05 -6.58 -3.36
N PHE A 513 -8.96 -7.34 -4.44
CA PHE A 513 -7.96 -8.36 -4.68
C PHE A 513 -6.88 -7.81 -5.61
N SER A 514 -5.62 -7.99 -5.25
CA SER A 514 -4.48 -7.72 -6.12
C SER A 514 -3.58 -8.95 -6.17
N ALA A 515 -3.18 -9.37 -7.36
CA ALA A 515 -2.17 -10.40 -7.52
C ALA A 515 -1.13 -9.97 -8.54
N GLY A 516 0.06 -10.55 -8.44
CA GLY A 516 1.22 -10.18 -9.21
C GLY A 516 1.95 -11.42 -9.70
N ILE A 517 2.25 -11.44 -10.99
CA ILE A 517 3.19 -12.38 -11.58
C ILE A 517 4.53 -11.66 -11.66
N GLY A 518 5.57 -12.30 -11.17
CA GLY A 518 6.93 -11.80 -11.20
C GLY A 518 7.93 -12.84 -11.69
N GLN A 519 9.18 -12.44 -11.66
CA GLN A 519 10.33 -13.27 -11.98
C GLN A 519 11.41 -13.11 -10.92
N ILE A 520 12.08 -14.21 -10.59
CA ILE A 520 13.22 -14.24 -9.68
C ILE A 520 14.37 -15.03 -10.31
N ASP A 521 15.59 -14.52 -10.21
CA ASP A 521 16.78 -15.26 -10.64
C ASP A 521 16.95 -16.47 -9.71
N HIS A 522 17.15 -17.67 -10.28
CA HIS A 522 17.24 -18.91 -9.49
C HIS A 522 18.30 -18.84 -8.38
N LEU A 523 19.33 -18.01 -8.56
CA LEU A 523 20.38 -17.79 -7.56
C LEU A 523 19.93 -16.97 -6.33
N HIS A 524 18.78 -16.30 -6.41
CA HIS A 524 18.28 -15.38 -5.40
C HIS A 524 17.07 -15.90 -4.62
N ILE A 525 16.61 -17.13 -4.87
CA ILE A 525 15.40 -17.72 -4.24
C ILE A 525 15.53 -18.00 -2.73
N SER A 526 16.73 -17.89 -2.16
CA SER A 526 16.98 -18.18 -0.74
C SER A 526 17.54 -16.96 -0.02
N LYS A 527 16.89 -16.61 1.10
CA LYS A 527 17.42 -15.67 2.09
C LYS A 527 18.55 -16.34 2.87
N GLY A 528 19.57 -15.56 3.23
CA GLY A 528 20.66 -16.03 4.09
C GLY A 528 20.41 -15.70 5.55
N GLU A 529 21.20 -16.28 6.45
CA GLU A 529 21.20 -15.92 7.87
C GLU A 529 21.92 -14.58 8.10
N PRO A 530 21.41 -13.72 8.99
CA PRO A 530 22.08 -12.47 9.34
C PRO A 530 23.34 -12.70 10.19
N ASP A 531 24.42 -11.98 9.89
CA ASP A 531 25.64 -11.95 10.70
C ASP A 531 25.68 -10.76 11.66
N ILE A 532 26.35 -10.93 12.79
CA ILE A 532 26.61 -9.84 13.75
C ILE A 532 27.41 -8.73 13.07
N GLY A 533 27.00 -7.48 13.29
CA GLY A 533 27.64 -6.30 12.70
C GLY A 533 27.01 -5.83 11.39
N MET A 534 26.02 -6.53 10.87
CA MET A 534 25.24 -6.07 9.71
C MET A 534 24.31 -4.91 10.05
N LEU A 535 24.12 -4.02 9.08
CA LEU A 535 23.23 -2.86 9.21
C LEU A 535 21.79 -3.24 8.87
N VAL A 536 20.86 -2.79 9.70
CA VAL A 536 19.42 -2.82 9.39
C VAL A 536 19.05 -1.48 8.76
N VAL A 537 18.61 -1.52 7.50
CA VAL A 537 18.32 -0.31 6.72
C VAL A 537 16.83 -0.28 6.38
N LYS A 538 16.20 0.87 6.65
CA LYS A 538 14.88 1.19 6.12
C LYS A 538 15.05 1.92 4.79
N ILE A 539 14.55 1.32 3.71
CA ILE A 539 14.52 1.91 2.38
C ILE A 539 13.07 2.27 2.09
N GLY A 540 12.77 3.55 1.88
CA GLY A 540 11.39 4.01 1.89
C GLY A 540 11.25 5.52 1.96
N GLY A 541 10.05 5.99 1.63
CA GLY A 541 9.68 7.38 1.84
C GLY A 541 9.66 7.71 3.33
N PRO A 542 9.59 9.00 3.69
CA PRO A 542 9.39 9.42 5.07
C PRO A 542 8.13 8.76 5.67
N ALA A 543 8.18 8.50 6.98
CA ALA A 543 7.01 7.99 7.70
C ALA A 543 6.05 9.13 8.05
N TYR A 544 4.77 8.85 7.93
CA TYR A 544 3.67 9.73 8.37
C TYR A 544 2.76 8.95 9.31
N ARG A 545 1.95 9.64 10.12
CA ARG A 545 0.91 9.02 10.96
C ARG A 545 -0.28 8.57 10.09
N ILE A 546 -0.05 7.56 9.27
CA ILE A 546 -0.99 6.99 8.28
C ILE A 546 -1.10 5.49 8.58
N GLY A 547 -2.32 4.93 8.55
CA GLY A 547 -2.49 3.48 8.72
C GLY A 547 -2.23 2.94 10.13
N MET A 548 -2.13 3.80 11.15
CA MET A 548 -1.81 3.39 12.52
C MET A 548 -2.91 2.48 13.06
N GLY A 549 -2.56 1.28 13.53
CA GLY A 549 -3.54 0.34 14.06
C GLY A 549 -4.23 -0.52 13.00
N GLY A 550 -3.86 -0.44 11.72
CA GLY A 550 -4.52 -1.16 10.63
C GLY A 550 -4.63 -2.69 10.83
N GLY A 551 -3.61 -3.32 11.44
CA GLY A 551 -3.64 -4.74 11.82
C GLY A 551 -4.80 -5.10 12.77
N ALA A 552 -4.91 -4.41 13.91
CA ALA A 552 -6.02 -4.57 14.84
C ALA A 552 -7.37 -4.16 14.21
N ALA A 553 -7.43 -3.00 13.56
CA ALA A 553 -8.66 -2.48 12.95
C ALA A 553 -9.22 -3.41 11.85
N SER A 554 -8.37 -4.01 11.02
CA SER A 554 -8.79 -4.95 9.97
C SER A 554 -9.27 -6.30 10.50
N SER A 555 -8.88 -6.65 11.74
CA SER A 555 -9.23 -7.88 12.44
C SER A 555 -10.61 -7.82 13.12
N MET A 556 -11.19 -6.63 13.26
CA MET A 556 -12.52 -6.43 13.88
C MET A 556 -13.66 -6.61 12.86
N VAL A 557 -14.84 -7.01 13.35
CA VAL A 557 -16.05 -7.13 12.53
C VAL A 557 -16.52 -5.74 12.10
N SER A 558 -16.69 -5.53 10.79
CA SER A 558 -17.09 -4.23 10.23
C SER A 558 -18.48 -3.81 10.71
N GLY A 559 -18.59 -2.57 11.23
CA GLY A 559 -19.87 -1.96 11.61
C GLY A 559 -20.11 -1.77 13.12
N GLN A 560 -19.15 -2.12 13.98
CA GLN A 560 -19.23 -1.85 15.43
C GLN A 560 -18.42 -0.63 15.90
N ASN A 561 -17.68 0.04 15.02
CA ASN A 561 -16.98 1.28 15.37
C ASN A 561 -17.97 2.45 15.36
N ASP A 562 -17.83 3.36 16.34
CA ASP A 562 -18.55 4.62 16.38
C ASP A 562 -18.46 5.35 15.04
N ALA A 563 -19.49 6.12 14.70
CA ALA A 563 -19.59 6.88 13.45
C ALA A 563 -18.52 7.98 13.29
N GLU A 564 -17.51 8.01 14.15
CA GLU A 564 -16.30 8.82 13.97
C GLU A 564 -15.54 8.35 12.73
N LEU A 565 -15.03 9.31 11.97
CA LEU A 565 -14.30 9.05 10.73
C LEU A 565 -13.06 8.20 11.03
N ASP A 566 -12.97 7.02 10.41
CA ASP A 566 -11.83 6.11 10.58
C ASP A 566 -10.61 6.58 9.78
N PHE A 567 -10.03 7.70 10.21
CA PHE A 567 -8.83 8.29 9.60
C PHE A 567 -7.62 7.35 9.64
N ASN A 568 -7.59 6.44 10.62
CA ASN A 568 -6.53 5.45 10.75
C ASN A 568 -6.57 4.42 9.62
N ALA A 569 -7.73 4.19 8.99
CA ALA A 569 -7.87 3.32 7.84
C ALA A 569 -7.42 3.97 6.51
N VAL A 570 -7.29 5.30 6.46
CA VAL A 570 -6.88 6.04 5.25
C VAL A 570 -5.41 5.75 4.95
N GLN A 571 -5.13 5.47 3.68
CA GLN A 571 -3.81 5.09 3.20
C GLN A 571 -3.20 6.17 2.29
N ARG A 572 -1.94 6.00 1.91
CA ARG A 572 -1.23 6.90 0.98
C ARG A 572 -0.30 6.08 0.08
N GLY A 573 -0.60 6.02 -1.21
CA GLY A 573 0.28 5.45 -2.23
C GLY A 573 1.26 6.48 -2.80
N ASP A 574 2.52 6.09 -2.98
CA ASP A 574 3.51 6.85 -3.77
C ASP A 574 4.25 5.87 -4.70
N ALA A 575 3.73 5.72 -5.92
CA ALA A 575 4.22 4.74 -6.89
C ALA A 575 5.58 5.11 -7.49
N GLU A 576 5.86 6.40 -7.64
CA GLU A 576 7.16 6.91 -8.11
C GLU A 576 8.26 6.52 -7.12
N MET A 577 8.02 6.76 -5.84
CA MET A 577 8.95 6.39 -4.79
C MET A 577 9.22 4.88 -4.76
N ALA A 578 8.17 4.06 -4.93
CA ALA A 578 8.31 2.61 -5.06
C ALA A 578 9.14 2.21 -6.29
N GLN A 579 8.96 2.89 -7.42
CA GLN A 579 9.69 2.63 -8.65
C GLN A 579 11.19 3.00 -8.53
N ASN A 580 11.50 4.10 -7.84
CA ASN A 580 12.89 4.46 -7.54
C ASN A 580 13.62 3.38 -6.74
N TYR A 581 12.92 2.66 -5.85
CA TYR A 581 13.50 1.50 -5.17
C TYR A 581 13.78 0.34 -6.13
N THR A 582 12.87 0.05 -7.05
CA THR A 582 13.07 -0.98 -8.08
C THR A 582 14.41 -0.80 -8.80
N VAL A 583 14.75 0.44 -9.15
CA VAL A 583 16.01 0.80 -9.81
C VAL A 583 17.23 0.55 -8.92
N LEU A 584 17.13 0.73 -7.60
CA LEU A 584 18.19 0.42 -6.63
C LEU A 584 18.42 -1.09 -6.43
N PHE A 585 17.42 -1.94 -6.62
CA PHE A 585 17.57 -3.39 -6.50
C PHE A 585 18.35 -4.02 -7.67
N VAL A 586 18.22 -3.46 -8.88
CA VAL A 586 18.89 -3.96 -10.10
C VAL A 586 20.42 -4.05 -9.93
N PRO A 587 21.11 -3.04 -9.35
CA PRO A 587 22.52 -3.16 -8.98
C PRO A 587 22.82 -4.27 -8.00
N VAL A 588 22.12 -4.33 -6.87
CA VAL A 588 22.45 -5.24 -5.75
C VAL A 588 22.43 -6.71 -6.19
N LEU A 589 21.52 -7.07 -7.09
CA LEU A 589 21.39 -8.41 -7.66
C LEU A 589 22.56 -8.81 -8.58
N ARG A 590 23.35 -7.85 -9.09
CA ARG A 590 24.48 -8.10 -10.02
C ARG A 590 25.85 -8.20 -9.34
N TRP A 591 26.01 -7.70 -8.12
CA TRP A 591 27.25 -7.87 -7.35
C TRP A 591 27.42 -9.29 -6.78
N GLY A 592 26.41 -10.17 -6.96
CA GLY A 592 26.46 -11.57 -6.58
C GLY A 592 26.72 -11.78 -5.09
N ARG A 593 27.87 -12.38 -4.75
CA ARG A 593 28.30 -12.62 -3.36
C ARG A 593 28.92 -11.40 -2.66
N ARG A 594 29.11 -10.27 -3.35
CA ARG A 594 29.83 -9.11 -2.80
C ARG A 594 28.96 -8.10 -2.05
N ILE A 595 27.64 -8.12 -2.25
CA ILE A 595 26.68 -7.36 -1.43
C ILE A 595 25.67 -8.36 -0.87
N LEU A 596 25.72 -8.57 0.44
CA LEU A 596 24.85 -9.49 1.15
C LEU A 596 23.52 -8.77 1.46
N LEU A 597 22.69 -8.56 0.43
CA LEU A 597 21.26 -8.37 0.69
C LEU A 597 20.72 -9.73 1.13
N LEU A 598 20.56 -9.91 2.43
CA LEU A 598 20.22 -11.19 3.06
C LEU A 598 18.73 -11.45 3.10
N ALA A 599 17.98 -10.41 3.43
CA ALA A 599 16.54 -10.43 3.55
C ALA A 599 16.00 -9.01 3.28
N PHE A 600 14.86 -8.94 2.61
CA PHE A 600 14.06 -7.74 2.55
C PHE A 600 12.87 -7.91 3.50
N MET A 601 12.71 -6.98 4.44
CA MET A 601 11.50 -6.84 5.26
C MET A 601 10.92 -5.48 4.95
N ILE A 602 9.80 -5.45 4.22
CA ILE A 602 8.99 -4.24 4.07
C ILE A 602 7.93 -4.31 5.16
N ARG A 603 8.25 -3.80 6.34
CA ARG A 603 7.21 -3.48 7.32
C ARG A 603 6.45 -2.26 6.78
N VAL A 604 5.30 -2.51 6.16
CA VAL A 604 4.19 -1.57 6.37
C VAL A 604 3.94 -1.58 7.89
N LEU A 605 3.61 -0.43 8.49
CA LEU A 605 3.19 -0.36 9.90
C LEU A 605 1.93 -1.20 10.24
N VAL A 606 1.43 -1.96 9.26
CA VAL A 606 0.51 -3.08 9.43
C VAL A 606 1.37 -4.32 9.63
N GLY A 607 1.40 -4.82 10.87
CA GLY A 607 2.07 -6.08 11.21
C GLY A 607 1.76 -7.16 10.17
N ILE A 608 2.81 -7.64 9.51
CA ILE A 608 2.80 -8.94 8.86
C ILE A 608 3.98 -9.65 9.52
N ALA A 609 3.68 -10.47 10.51
CA ALA A 609 4.64 -11.38 11.08
C ALA A 609 4.75 -12.57 10.12
N MET A 610 5.85 -12.67 9.38
CA MET A 610 6.15 -13.88 8.61
C MET A 610 6.34 -15.06 9.57
N LEU A 611 5.69 -16.18 9.26
CA LEU A 611 5.86 -17.48 9.92
C LEU A 611 7.13 -18.20 9.46
#